data_AF-A0A1M6M3L9-F1
#
_entry.id   AF-A0A1M6M3L9-F1
#
_cell.length_a   1.000
_cell.length_b   1.000
_cell.length_c   1.000
_cell.angle_alpha   90.00
_cell.angle_beta   90.00
_cell.angle_gamma   90.00
#
_symmetry.space_group_name_H-M   'P 1'
#
loop_
_entity.id
_entity.type
_entity.pdbx_description
1 polymer ?
#
loop_
_entity_poly.entity_id
_entity_poly.type
_entity_poly.pdbx_seq_one_letter_code
_entity_poly.pdbx_strand_id
1 'polypeptide(L)'
;MKDTIQKIIQTAIPKECVFDAHSIINFLIKYHPDIYLSSYKQNWTTAYYHSEISKLIATYETDLLKRIGESWSQHINGEFSKNKCWIKL
;
A
#
# COMPACT_ATOMS: atom_id res chain seq x y z
N MET A 1 -8.67 3.40 7.84
CA MET A 1 -7.73 2.85 6.82
C MET A 1 -8.08 3.30 5.41
N LYS A 2 -9.27 3.00 4.88
CA LYS A 2 -9.64 3.33 3.49
C LYS A 2 -9.41 4.82 3.16
N ASP A 3 -10.06 5.71 3.91
CA ASP A 3 -9.94 7.17 3.71
C ASP A 3 -8.50 7.67 3.88
N THR A 4 -7.75 7.08 4.81
CA THR A 4 -6.34 7.40 5.03
C THR A 4 -5.50 7.04 3.82
N ILE A 5 -5.68 5.83 3.25
CA ILE A 5 -4.98 5.41 2.03
C ILE A 5 -5.35 6.32 0.86
N GLN A 6 -6.64 6.64 0.69
CA GLN A 6 -7.09 7.55 -0.35
C GLN A 6 -6.40 8.92 -0.23
N LYS A 7 -6.36 9.48 1.00
CA LYS A 7 -5.67 10.74 1.28
C LYS A 7 -4.18 10.66 0.96
N ILE A 8 -3.49 9.59 1.35
CA ILE A 8 -2.07 9.38 1.01
C ILE A 8 -1.86 9.39 -0.51
N ILE A 9 -2.67 8.63 -1.26
CA ILE A 9 -2.60 8.60 -2.72
C ILE A 9 -2.81 10.00 -3.29
N GLN A 10 -3.80 10.75 -2.81
CA GLN A 10 -4.14 12.07 -3.33
C GLN A 10 -3.11 13.14 -2.99
N THR A 11 -2.55 13.15 -1.77
CA THR A 11 -1.76 14.28 -1.27
C THR A 11 -0.27 14.00 -1.15
N ALA A 12 0.16 12.75 -0.94
CA ALA A 12 1.56 12.42 -0.68
C ALA A 12 2.31 11.87 -1.91
N ILE A 13 1.60 11.20 -2.82
CA ILE A 13 2.20 10.65 -4.05
C ILE A 13 2.06 11.69 -5.18
N PRO A 14 3.14 12.09 -5.87
CA PRO A 14 3.03 12.97 -7.04
C PRO A 14 2.29 12.32 -8.21
N LYS A 15 1.62 13.12 -9.04
CA LYS A 15 1.00 12.65 -10.30
C LYS A 15 2.07 11.99 -11.18
N GLU A 16 1.70 10.93 -11.91
CA GLU A 16 2.61 10.13 -12.75
C GLU A 16 3.73 9.39 -11.99
N CYS A 17 3.73 9.42 -10.66
CA CYS A 17 4.68 8.66 -9.86
C CYS A 17 4.29 7.18 -9.83
N VAL A 18 5.31 6.32 -10.00
CA VAL A 18 5.18 4.88 -9.89
C VAL A 18 5.45 4.44 -8.46
N PHE A 19 4.57 3.63 -7.90
CA PHE A 19 4.70 3.12 -6.54
C PHE A 19 4.03 1.74 -6.38
N ASP A 20 4.31 1.09 -5.26
CA ASP A 20 3.76 -0.21 -4.89
C ASP A 20 3.08 -0.18 -3.51
N ALA A 21 2.57 -1.33 -3.07
CA ALA A 21 1.85 -1.40 -1.80
C ALA A 21 2.75 -1.05 -0.60
N HIS A 22 4.04 -1.42 -0.65
CA HIS A 22 4.99 -1.11 0.42
C HIS A 22 5.24 0.39 0.56
N SER A 23 5.18 1.14 -0.54
CA SER A 23 5.26 2.60 -0.50
C SER A 23 4.16 3.18 0.39
N ILE A 24 2.89 2.78 0.20
CA ILE A 24 1.75 3.21 1.03
C ILE A 24 1.87 2.70 2.47
N ILE A 25 2.27 1.44 2.65
CA ILE A 25 2.45 0.84 3.98
C ILE A 25 3.49 1.62 4.78
N ASN A 26 4.59 2.04 4.16
CA ASN A 26 5.61 2.86 4.80
C ASN A 26 5.05 4.22 5.23
N PHE A 27 4.21 4.87 4.41
CA PHE A 27 3.51 6.09 4.82
C PHE A 27 2.58 5.85 6.02
N LEU A 28 1.83 4.75 6.01
CA LEU A 28 0.94 4.38 7.12
C LEU A 28 1.72 4.16 8.42
N ILE A 29 2.81 3.39 8.39
CA ILE A 29 3.65 3.12 9.56
C ILE A 29 4.28 4.42 10.08
N LYS A 30 4.81 5.26 9.19
CA LYS A 30 5.57 6.46 9.56
C LYS A 30 4.70 7.61 10.05
N TYR A 31 3.54 7.84 9.43
CA TYR A 31 2.73 9.06 9.65
C TYR A 31 1.32 8.78 10.19
N HIS A 32 0.85 7.54 10.13
CA HIS A 32 -0.47 7.13 10.64
C HIS A 32 -0.42 5.81 11.43
N PRO A 33 0.52 5.64 12.39
CA PRO A 33 0.76 4.37 13.06
C PRO A 33 -0.49 3.85 13.78
N ASP A 34 -1.31 4.72 14.38
CA ASP A 34 -2.53 4.31 15.08
C ASP A 34 -3.56 3.67 14.14
N ILE A 35 -3.71 4.23 12.92
CA ILE A 35 -4.58 3.66 11.89
C ILE A 35 -4.03 2.33 11.39
N TYR A 36 -2.71 2.25 11.21
CA TYR A 36 -2.02 1.02 10.82
C TYR A 36 -2.20 -0.07 11.87
N LEU A 37 -2.01 0.23 13.15
CA LEU A 37 -2.10 -0.77 14.22
C LEU A 37 -3.54 -1.17 14.52
N SER A 38 -4.49 -0.21 14.52
CA SER A 38 -5.92 -0.50 14.79
C SER A 38 -6.61 -1.32 13.71
N SER A 39 -6.07 -1.34 12.49
CA SER A 39 -6.64 -2.13 11.38
C SER A 39 -6.09 -3.55 11.32
N TYR A 40 -5.09 -3.88 12.14
CA TYR A 40 -4.60 -5.24 12.31
C TYR A 40 -5.63 -6.10 13.06
N LYS A 41 -5.74 -7.37 12.68
CA LYS A 41 -6.58 -8.36 13.38
C LYS A 41 -5.73 -9.42 14.05
N GLN A 42 -6.17 -9.88 15.22
CA GLN A 42 -5.51 -10.95 15.96
C GLN A 42 -5.28 -12.17 15.06
N ASN A 43 -4.09 -12.78 15.16
CA ASN A 43 -3.62 -13.93 14.37
C ASN A 43 -3.28 -13.66 12.90
N TRP A 44 -3.29 -12.41 12.44
CA TRP A 44 -2.74 -12.09 11.11
C TRP A 44 -1.21 -12.10 11.15
N THR A 45 -0.59 -12.72 10.15
CA THR A 45 0.83 -12.50 9.89
C THR A 45 1.01 -11.12 9.25
N THR A 46 2.19 -10.52 9.39
CA THR A 46 2.53 -9.25 8.72
C THR A 46 2.31 -9.33 7.21
N ALA A 47 2.71 -10.46 6.59
CA ALA A 47 2.53 -10.70 5.17
C ALA A 47 1.06 -10.73 4.77
N TYR A 48 0.21 -11.41 5.55
CA TYR A 48 -1.24 -11.42 5.30
C TYR A 48 -1.84 -10.02 5.45
N TYR A 49 -1.46 -9.30 6.52
CA TYR A 49 -1.95 -7.95 6.75
C TYR A 49 -1.56 -6.98 5.62
N HIS A 50 -0.31 -7.02 5.17
CA HIS A 50 0.16 -6.22 4.02
C HIS A 50 -0.55 -6.61 2.72
N SER A 51 -0.88 -7.90 2.54
CA SER A 51 -1.70 -8.36 1.41
C SER A 51 -3.10 -7.74 1.42
N GLU A 52 -3.75 -7.64 2.59
CA GLU A 52 -5.06 -6.99 2.72
C GLU A 52 -5.00 -5.48 2.43
N ILE A 53 -3.93 -4.80 2.84
CA ILE A 53 -3.69 -3.40 2.48
C ILE A 53 -3.50 -3.26 0.96
N SER A 54 -2.73 -4.15 0.34
CA SER A 54 -2.53 -4.17 -1.13
C SER A 54 -3.84 -4.37 -1.89
N LYS A 55 -4.71 -5.26 -1.41
CA LYS A 55 -6.07 -5.44 -1.97
C LYS A 55 -6.92 -4.17 -1.80
N LEU A 56 -6.83 -3.50 -0.66
CA LEU A 56 -7.52 -2.24 -0.43
C LEU A 56 -7.03 -1.13 -1.37
N ILE A 57 -5.71 -1.02 -1.59
CA ILE A 57 -5.15 -0.07 -2.57
C ILE A 57 -5.66 -0.37 -3.98
N ALA A 58 -5.75 -1.65 -4.35
CA ALA A 58 -6.26 -2.06 -5.66
C ALA A 58 -7.71 -1.62 -5.92
N THR A 59 -8.49 -1.29 -4.88
CA THR A 59 -9.85 -0.75 -5.07
C THR A 59 -9.88 0.66 -5.65
N TYR A 60 -8.73 1.36 -5.68
CA TYR A 60 -8.57 2.67 -6.33
C TYR A 60 -8.03 2.57 -7.76
N GLU A 61 -7.81 1.36 -8.28
CA GLU A 61 -7.54 1.17 -9.71
C GLU A 61 -8.68 1.77 -10.53
N THR A 62 -8.36 2.38 -11.67
CA THR A 62 -9.26 3.11 -12.60
C THR A 62 -9.72 4.50 -12.18
N ASP A 63 -9.74 4.81 -10.89
CA ASP A 63 -10.13 6.15 -10.38
C ASP A 63 -8.90 7.01 -10.09
N LEU A 64 -8.06 6.58 -9.14
CA LEU A 64 -6.87 7.33 -8.73
C LEU A 64 -5.57 6.71 -9.27
N LEU A 65 -5.62 5.44 -9.66
CA LEU A 65 -4.45 4.63 -9.99
C LEU A 65 -4.64 3.90 -11.31
N LYS A 66 -3.56 3.75 -12.07
CA LYS A 66 -3.46 2.81 -13.18
C LYS A 66 -2.45 1.72 -12.86
N ARG A 67 -2.86 0.46 -12.90
CA ARG A 67 -1.93 -0.67 -12.75
C ARG A 67 -1.03 -0.74 -13.98
N ILE A 68 0.28 -0.81 -13.76
CA ILE A 68 1.29 -0.85 -14.83
C ILE A 68 2.09 -2.15 -14.85
N GLY A 69 1.94 -3.00 -13.83
CA GLY A 69 2.58 -4.32 -13.80
C GLY A 69 2.76 -4.86 -12.39
N GLU A 70 3.88 -5.55 -12.20
CA GLU A 70 4.36 -6.06 -10.92
C GLU A 70 5.65 -5.33 -10.53
N SER A 71 5.85 -5.10 -9.25
CA SER A 71 7.13 -4.71 -8.65
C SER A 71 7.66 -5.85 -7.80
N TRP A 72 8.97 -5.86 -7.55
CA TRP A 72 9.56 -6.66 -6.50
C TRP A 72 9.94 -5.75 -5.36
N SER A 73 9.51 -6.08 -4.15
CA SER A 73 9.92 -5.33 -2.96
C SER A 73 10.24 -6.27 -1.82
N GLN A 74 11.22 -5.85 -1.02
CA GLN A 74 11.77 -6.64 0.07
C GLN A 74 10.87 -6.53 1.30
N HIS A 75 10.50 -7.66 1.87
CA HIS A 75 9.78 -7.75 3.13
C HIS A 75 10.72 -7.46 4.31
N ILE A 76 10.16 -7.20 5.49
CA ILE A 76 10.94 -6.92 6.70
C ILE A 76 11.85 -8.10 7.13
N ASN A 77 11.59 -9.31 6.65
CA ASN A 77 12.41 -10.50 6.87
C ASN A 77 13.56 -10.66 5.83
N GLY A 78 13.72 -9.71 4.90
CA GLY A 78 14.78 -9.71 3.90
C GLY A 78 14.46 -10.44 2.59
N GLU A 79 13.30 -11.08 2.48
CA GLU A 79 12.89 -11.81 1.27
C GLU A 79 12.20 -10.88 0.26
N PHE A 80 12.52 -11.04 -1.02
CA PHE A 80 11.82 -10.34 -2.09
C PHE A 80 10.54 -11.07 -2.47
N SER A 81 9.46 -10.32 -2.65
CA SER A 81 8.21 -10.85 -3.19
C SER A 81 7.64 -9.94 -4.27
N LYS A 82 6.75 -10.52 -5.10
CA LYS A 82 6.01 -9.79 -6.13
C LYS A 82 4.85 -9.01 -5.51
N ASN A 83 4.76 -7.74 -5.88
CA ASN A 83 3.68 -6.84 -5.51
C ASN A 83 3.07 -6.20 -6.77
N LYS A 84 1.84 -5.70 -6.65
CA LYS A 84 1.25 -4.89 -7.70
C LYS A 84 1.94 -3.53 -7.77
N CYS A 85 2.12 -3.02 -8.98
CA CYS A 85 2.73 -1.74 -9.25
C CYS A 85 1.73 -0.82 -9.96
N TRP A 86 1.64 0.43 -9.50
CA TRP A 86 0.70 1.42 -10.00
C TRP A 86 1.41 2.71 -10.35
N ILE A 87 0.84 3.44 -11.32
CA ILE A 87 1.12 4.86 -11.56
C ILE A 87 -0.07 5.68 -11.04
N LYS A 88 0.21 6.78 -10.32
CA LYS A 88 -0.83 7.72 -9.92
C LYS A 88 -1.35 8.52 -11.12
N LEU A 89 -2.68 8.57 -11.25
CA LEU A 89 -3.40 9.35 -12.27
C LEU A 89 -3.48 10.84 -11.96
#